data_AF-X1C8P6-F1
#
_entry.id   AF-X1C8P6-F1
#
_cell.length_a   1.000
_cell.length_b   1.000
_cell.length_c   1.000
_cell.angle_alpha   90.00
_cell.angle_beta   90.00
_cell.angle_gamma   90.00
#
_symmetry.space_group_name_H-M   'P 1'
#
loop_
_entity.id
_entity.type
_entity.pdbx_description
1 polymer ?
#
loop_
_entity_poly.entity_id
_entity_poly.type
_entity_poly.pdbx_seq_one_letter_code
_entity_poly.pdbx_strand_id
1 'polypeptide(L)'
;MTEQRQLERTLKQLERQDILILDELGYVPFSKTGSELLFEVISRAYERLSLIITTNLPFESWTEMFGCERLTGALLDRLTHRVHIIEANGESY
;
A
#
# COMPACT_ATOMS: atom_id res chain seq x y z
N MET A 1 -21.94 -9.50 -7.54
CA MET A 1 -22.62 -8.19 -7.33
C MET A 1 -22.52 -7.69 -5.89
N THR A 2 -22.71 -8.52 -4.87
CA THR A 2 -22.61 -8.12 -3.46
C THR A 2 -21.19 -7.72 -3.04
N GLU A 3 -20.18 -8.49 -3.43
CA GLU A 3 -18.76 -8.23 -3.08
C GLU A 3 -18.25 -6.91 -3.66
N GLN A 4 -18.54 -6.61 -4.93
CA GLN A 4 -18.18 -5.34 -5.56
C GLN A 4 -18.77 -4.14 -4.80
N ARG A 5 -20.03 -4.26 -4.36
CA ARG A 5 -20.72 -3.20 -3.60
C ARG A 5 -20.12 -3.04 -2.20
N GLN A 6 -19.66 -4.12 -1.60
CA GLN A 6 -18.98 -4.10 -0.31
C GLN A 6 -17.60 -3.45 -0.44
N LEU A 7 -16.82 -3.81 -1.45
CA LEU A 7 -15.52 -3.19 -1.75
C LEU A 7 -15.65 -1.67 -1.93
N GLU A 8 -16.56 -1.22 -2.80
CA GLU A 8 -16.77 0.21 -3.04
C GLU A 8 -17.19 0.97 -1.77
N ARG A 9 -17.97 0.33 -0.89
CA ARG A 9 -18.31 0.93 0.41
C ARG A 9 -17.09 1.06 1.31
N THR A 10 -16.27 0.02 1.40
CA THR A 10 -15.03 0.04 2.18
C THR A 10 -14.06 1.09 1.67
N LEU A 11 -13.84 1.18 0.35
CA LEU A 11 -12.98 2.19 -0.26
C LEU A 11 -13.45 3.61 0.09
N LYS A 12 -14.75 3.89 -0.03
CA LYS A 12 -15.33 5.18 0.38
C LYS A 12 -15.20 5.46 1.88
N GLN A 13 -15.18 4.43 2.71
CA GLN A 13 -14.96 4.59 4.15
C GLN A 13 -13.50 4.95 4.47
N LEU A 14 -12.55 4.37 3.73
CA LEU A 14 -11.12 4.69 3.83
C LEU A 14 -10.81 6.08 3.29
N GLU A 15 -11.39 6.48 2.16
CA GLU A 15 -11.26 7.82 1.56
C GLU A 15 -11.75 8.96 2.46
N ARG A 16 -12.54 8.65 3.49
CA ARG A 16 -13.05 9.63 4.46
C ARG A 16 -12.13 9.86 5.66
N GLN A 17 -11.06 9.09 5.79
CA GLN A 17 -10.10 9.29 6.87
C GLN A 17 -9.16 10.46 6.54
N ASP A 18 -8.37 10.93 7.51
CA ASP A 18 -7.28 11.87 7.23
C ASP A 18 -5.94 11.14 7.04
N ILE A 19 -5.80 9.97 7.69
CA ILE A 19 -4.59 9.16 7.73
C ILE A 19 -4.97 7.69 7.54
N LEU A 20 -4.20 6.99 6.71
CA LEU A 20 -4.22 5.53 6.58
C LEU A 20 -2.85 4.97 6.99
N ILE A 21 -2.87 3.90 7.80
CA ILE A 21 -1.65 3.22 8.25
C ILE A 21 -1.70 1.79 7.72
N LEU A 22 -0.67 1.41 6.97
CA LEU A 22 -0.42 0.04 6.51
C LEU A 22 0.77 -0.49 7.30
N ASP A 23 0.48 -1.37 8.24
CA ASP A 23 1.50 -1.94 9.12
C ASP A 23 2.02 -3.27 8.57
N GLU A 24 3.30 -3.55 8.79
CA GLU A 24 4.01 -4.79 8.42
C GLU A 24 3.83 -5.21 6.95
N LEU A 25 3.87 -4.24 6.03
CA LEU A 25 3.72 -4.51 4.62
C LEU A 25 4.90 -5.36 4.12
N GLY A 26 4.62 -6.56 3.60
CA GLY A 26 5.63 -7.39 2.94
C GLY A 26 5.90 -8.76 3.53
N TYR A 27 5.26 -9.15 4.64
CA TYR A 27 5.55 -10.45 5.27
C TYR A 27 5.20 -11.68 4.39
N VAL A 28 4.19 -11.56 3.55
CA VAL A 28 3.72 -12.62 2.64
C VAL A 28 3.37 -12.06 1.26
N PRO A 29 3.70 -12.78 0.17
CA PRO A 29 3.27 -12.39 -1.16
C PRO A 29 1.76 -12.31 -1.25
N PHE A 30 1.24 -11.24 -1.85
CA PHE A 30 -0.19 -11.11 -2.06
C PHE A 30 -0.66 -11.99 -3.20
N SER A 31 -1.92 -12.44 -3.11
CA SER A 31 -2.61 -12.96 -4.28
C SER A 31 -2.73 -11.83 -5.31
N LYS A 32 -2.85 -12.17 -6.60
CA LYS A 32 -3.05 -11.18 -7.66
C LYS A 32 -4.18 -10.20 -7.34
N THR A 33 -5.31 -10.73 -6.86
CA THR A 33 -6.45 -9.91 -6.45
C THR A 33 -6.11 -9.03 -5.24
N GLY A 34 -5.37 -9.54 -4.26
CA GLY A 34 -4.91 -8.74 -3.12
C GLY A 34 -4.03 -7.57 -3.55
N SER A 35 -3.09 -7.81 -4.47
CA SER A 35 -2.23 -6.77 -5.07
C SER A 35 -3.05 -5.69 -5.78
N GLU A 36 -4.04 -6.09 -6.59
CA GLU A 36 -4.93 -5.17 -7.31
C GLU A 36 -5.78 -4.34 -6.35
N LEU A 37 -6.31 -4.95 -5.29
CA LEU A 37 -7.11 -4.26 -4.28
C LEU A 37 -6.28 -3.25 -3.47
N LEU A 38 -5.07 -3.62 -3.06
CA LEU A 38 -4.18 -2.73 -2.32
C LEU A 38 -3.71 -1.57 -3.20
N PHE A 39 -3.44 -1.84 -4.49
CA PHE A 39 -3.14 -0.79 -5.47
C PHE A 39 -4.30 0.22 -5.59
N GLU A 40 -5.55 -0.25 -5.62
CA GLU A 40 -6.72 0.62 -5.67
C GLU A 40 -6.83 1.50 -4.41
N VAL A 41 -6.58 0.92 -3.23
CA VAL A 41 -6.55 1.67 -1.96
C VAL A 41 -5.49 2.77 -1.99
N ILE A 42 -4.25 2.44 -2.33
CA ILE A 42 -3.13 3.39 -2.38
C ILE A 42 -3.39 4.45 -3.46
N SER A 43 -3.92 4.06 -4.62
CA SER A 43 -4.24 5.00 -5.71
C SER A 43 -5.32 5.99 -5.32
N ARG A 44 -6.31 5.59 -4.51
CA ARG A 44 -7.35 6.50 -3.99
C ARG A 44 -6.85 7.38 -2.86
N ALA A 45 -5.90 6.88 -2.05
CA ALA A 45 -5.24 7.65 -0.99
C ALA A 45 -4.28 8.71 -1.53
N TYR A 46 -3.64 8.42 -2.67
CA TYR A 46 -2.66 9.29 -3.30
C TYR A 46 -3.17 10.72 -3.50
N GLU A 47 -2.38 11.71 -3.05
CA GLU A 47 -2.68 13.15 -3.04
C GLU A 47 -3.95 13.58 -2.29
N ARG A 48 -4.59 12.67 -1.55
CA ARG A 48 -5.84 12.94 -0.81
C ARG A 48 -5.72 12.67 0.68
N LEU A 49 -4.95 11.65 1.06
CA LEU A 49 -4.78 11.19 2.44
C LEU A 49 -3.29 11.17 2.80
N SER A 50 -2.98 11.27 4.10
CA SER A 50 -1.64 10.91 4.58
C SER A 50 -1.54 9.39 4.69
N LEU A 51 -0.46 8.82 4.16
CA LEU A 51 -0.23 7.38 4.18
C LEU A 51 1.05 7.08 4.97
N ILE A 52 0.93 6.22 5.97
CA ILE A 52 2.06 5.68 6.72
C ILE A 52 2.17 4.21 6.37
N ILE A 53 3.36 3.78 5.96
CA ILE A 53 3.66 2.38 5.68
C ILE A 53 4.84 1.98 6.56
N THR A 54 4.70 0.87 7.27
CA THR A 54 5.83 0.19 7.91
C THR A 54 6.13 -1.08 7.12
N THR A 55 7.42 -1.36 6.94
CA THR A 55 7.87 -2.55 6.25
C THR A 55 9.26 -2.91 6.74
N ASN A 56 9.55 -4.20 6.81
CA ASN A 56 10.89 -4.73 7.00
C ASN A 56 11.58 -5.08 5.67
N LEU A 57 10.93 -4.82 4.53
CA LEU A 57 11.44 -5.11 3.20
C LEU A 57 11.94 -3.84 2.49
N PRO A 58 13.11 -3.90 1.83
CA PRO A 58 13.53 -2.84 0.93
C PRO A 58 12.62 -2.79 -0.31
N PHE A 59 12.52 -1.63 -0.96
CA PHE A 59 11.62 -1.42 -2.11
C PHE A 59 11.86 -2.40 -3.27
N GLU A 60 13.11 -2.84 -3.46
CA GLU A 60 13.49 -3.84 -4.46
C GLU A 60 12.76 -5.19 -4.28
N SER A 61 12.45 -5.58 -3.04
CA SER A 61 11.72 -6.82 -2.73
C SER A 61 10.21 -6.71 -2.92
N TRP A 62 9.66 -5.50 -3.15
CA TRP A 62 8.22 -5.32 -3.29
C TRP A 62 7.66 -5.97 -4.56
N THR A 63 8.50 -6.16 -5.58
CA THR A 63 8.11 -6.84 -6.83
C THR A 63 7.68 -8.28 -6.56
N GLU A 64 8.39 -8.98 -5.67
CA GLU A 64 8.06 -10.36 -5.29
C GLU A 64 6.74 -10.42 -4.52
N MET A 65 6.44 -9.40 -3.74
CA MET A 65 5.22 -9.31 -2.94
C MET A 65 3.99 -8.96 -3.77
N PHE A 66 4.09 -8.00 -4.70
CA PHE A 66 2.97 -7.60 -5.58
C PHE A 66 2.81 -8.50 -6.81
N GLY A 67 3.85 -9.25 -7.17
CA GLY A 67 3.82 -10.28 -8.21
C GLY A 67 4.05 -9.81 -9.64
N CYS A 68 4.17 -8.50 -9.90
CA CYS A 68 4.67 -8.00 -11.19
C CYS A 68 5.33 -6.62 -11.08
N GLU A 69 6.38 -6.41 -11.88
CA GLU A 69 7.15 -5.16 -11.92
C GLU A 69 6.29 -3.95 -12.30
N ARG A 70 5.38 -4.10 -13.26
CA ARG A 70 4.56 -2.98 -13.74
C ARG A 70 3.67 -2.39 -12.65
N LEU A 71 2.97 -3.24 -11.89
CA LEU A 71 2.10 -2.82 -10.80
C LEU A 71 2.92 -2.21 -9.66
N THR A 72 4.02 -2.87 -9.31
CA THR A 72 4.94 -2.41 -8.25
C THR A 72 5.53 -1.05 -8.59
N GLY A 73 6.04 -0.86 -9.81
CA GLY A 73 6.59 0.41 -10.26
C GLY A 73 5.57 1.54 -10.22
N ALA A 74 4.34 1.28 -10.70
CA ALA A 74 3.26 2.26 -10.63
C ALA A 74 2.85 2.62 -9.19
N LEU A 75 2.94 1.66 -8.27
CA LEU A 75 2.65 1.86 -6.86
C LEU A 75 3.76 2.66 -6.17
N LEU A 76 5.02 2.28 -6.39
CA LEU A 76 6.19 2.99 -5.86
C LEU A 76 6.26 4.43 -6.37
N ASP A 77 5.95 4.68 -7.64
CA ASP A 77 5.88 6.04 -8.20
C ASP A 77 4.90 6.93 -7.42
N ARG A 78 3.71 6.42 -7.10
CA ARG A 78 2.71 7.14 -6.28
C ARG A 78 3.18 7.35 -4.84
N LEU A 79 3.75 6.32 -4.23
CA LEU A 79 4.23 6.40 -2.85
C LEU A 79 5.39 7.37 -2.70
N THR A 80 6.34 7.35 -3.64
CA THR A 80 7.60 8.10 -3.53
C THR A 80 7.52 9.53 -4.04
N HIS A 81 6.42 9.92 -4.69
CA HIS A 81 6.25 11.28 -5.19
C HIS A 81 6.27 12.35 -4.07
N ARG A 82 5.65 12.06 -2.91
CA ARG A 82 5.67 12.96 -1.74
C ARG A 82 5.81 12.15 -0.46
N VAL A 83 7.04 11.78 -0.11
CA VAL A 83 7.32 10.88 1.01
C VAL A 83 8.45 11.38 1.90
N HIS A 84 8.37 10.99 3.18
CA HIS A 84 9.51 10.96 4.07
C HIS A 84 9.84 9.50 4.36
N ILE A 85 11.02 9.06 3.96
CA ILE A 85 11.52 7.71 4.27
C ILE A 85 12.31 7.81 5.57
N ILE A 86 11.92 7.01 6.56
CA ILE A 86 12.59 6.91 7.84
C ILE A 86 13.16 5.50 7.94
N GLU A 87 14.49 5.40 7.94
CA GLU A 87 15.17 4.13 8.12
C GLU A 87 15.30 3.81 9.61
N ALA A 88 14.65 2.71 10.03
CA ALA A 88 14.70 2.23 11.40
C ALA A 88 15.86 1.22 11.58
N ASN A 89 17.10 1.73 11.61
CA ASN A 89 18.32 0.91 11.75
C ASN A 89 18.72 0.66 13.22
N GLY A 90 17.78 0.79 14.16
CA GLY A 90 18.03 0.64 15.59
C GLY A 90 18.04 -0.81 16.05
N GLU A 91 18.55 -1.05 17.26
CA GLU A 91 18.38 -2.35 17.93
C GLU A 91 16.88 -2.62 18.18
N SER A 92 16.49 -3.90 18.12
CA SER A 92 15.13 -4.29 18.51
C SER A 92 14.89 -3.92 19.98
N TYR A 93 13.72 -3.36 20.24
CA TYR A 93 13.26 -3.03 21.59
C TYR A 93 12.74 -4.26 22.34
#